data_AF-A0A1B2EKX2-F1
#
_entry.id   AF-A0A1B2EKX2-F1
#
_cell.length_a   1.000
_cell.length_b   1.000
_cell.length_c   1.000
_cell.angle_alpha   90.00
_cell.angle_beta   90.00
_cell.angle_gamma   90.00
#
_symmetry.space_group_name_H-M   'P 1'
#
loop_
_entity.id
_entity.type
_entity.pdbx_description
1 polymer ?
#
loop_
_entity_poly.entity_id
_entity_poly.type
_entity_poly.pdbx_seq_one_letter_code
_entity_poly.pdbx_strand_id
1 'polypeptide(L)' 'MTRVLNKLTARTVATLTEPGRYSDGGGLVLLVDGTGAKRWLFIYRWQGRRPEMGLGSTRSSAQ' A
#
# COMPACT_ATOMS: atom_id res chain seq x y z
N MET A 1 -17.30 9.80 -11.55
CA MET A 1 -16.58 8.52 -11.35
C MET A 1 -16.21 8.40 -9.88
N THR A 2 -16.90 7.52 -9.13
CA THR A 2 -16.65 7.34 -7.69
C THR A 2 -15.33 6.61 -7.49
N ARG A 3 -14.47 7.14 -6.62
CA ARG A 3 -13.18 6.52 -6.33
C ARG A 3 -13.42 5.33 -5.39
N VAL A 4 -13.23 4.10 -5.89
CA VAL A 4 -13.39 2.87 -5.10
C VAL A 4 -12.31 2.82 -3.99
N LEU A 5 -12.75 2.53 -2.77
CA LEU A 5 -11.93 2.32 -1.57
C LEU A 5 -11.89 0.82 -1.22
N ASN A 6 -10.89 0.41 -0.43
CA ASN A 6 -10.72 -0.94 0.11
C ASN A 6 -10.70 -2.04 -0.97
N LYS A 7 -9.91 -1.83 -2.02
CA LYS A 7 -9.81 -2.75 -3.16
C LYS A 7 -9.07 -4.04 -2.82
N LEU A 8 -8.15 -3.99 -1.86
CA LEU A 8 -7.35 -5.12 -1.42
C LEU A 8 -8.01 -5.75 -0.20
N THR A 9 -8.09 -7.08 -0.22
CA THR A 9 -8.50 -7.85 0.97
C THR A 9 -7.26 -8.26 1.76
N ALA A 10 -7.42 -8.53 3.06
CA ALA A 10 -6.33 -9.05 3.89
C ALA A 10 -5.70 -10.33 3.30
N ARG A 11 -6.51 -11.21 2.72
CA ARG A 11 -6.04 -12.43 2.04
C ARG A 11 -5.18 -12.09 0.83
N THR A 12 -5.62 -11.15 -0.01
CA THR A 12 -4.86 -10.69 -1.19
C THR A 12 -3.51 -10.10 -0.76
N VAL A 13 -3.49 -9.25 0.27
CA VAL A 13 -2.25 -8.66 0.81
C VAL A 13 -1.30 -9.73 1.31
N ALA A 14 -1.81 -10.77 2.00
CA ALA A 14 -0.99 -11.86 2.52
C ALA A 14 -0.34 -12.70 1.40
N THR A 15 -1.07 -12.95 0.30
CA THR A 15 -0.61 -13.83 -0.78
C THR A 15 0.17 -13.11 -1.89
N LEU A 16 0.13 -11.78 -1.95
CA LEU A 16 0.87 -11.00 -2.94
C LEU A 16 2.39 -11.14 -2.76
N THR A 17 3.06 -11.65 -3.79
CA THR A 17 4.51 -11.82 -3.88
C THR A 17 5.12 -11.13 -5.09
N GLU A 18 4.32 -10.85 -6.12
CA GLU A 18 4.76 -10.13 -7.31
C GLU A 18 5.21 -8.70 -6.93
N PRO A 19 6.43 -8.29 -7.30
CA PRO A 19 6.90 -6.93 -7.05
C PRO A 19 6.04 -5.91 -7.78
N GLY A 20 5.58 -4.87 -7.08
CA GLY A 20 4.67 -3.90 -7.66
C GLY A 20 4.02 -2.95 -6.66
N ARG A 21 3.21 -2.03 -7.21
CA ARG A 21 2.41 -1.06 -6.45
C ARG A 21 0.94 -1.40 -6.63
N TYR A 22 0.29 -1.83 -5.56
CA TYR A 22 -1.10 -2.25 -5.56
C TYR A 22 -1.94 -1.21 -4.82
N SER A 23 -2.83 -0.51 -5.55
CA SER A 23 -3.66 0.54 -4.94
C SER A 23 -4.85 -0.08 -4.20
N ASP A 24 -4.98 0.27 -2.93
CA ASP A 24 -6.15 -0.09 -2.11
C ASP A 24 -7.28 0.95 -2.23
N GLY A 25 -6.97 2.13 -2.74
CA GLY A 25 -7.90 3.26 -2.83
C GLY A 25 -7.57 4.33 -1.79
N GLY A 26 -8.21 5.49 -1.88
CA GLY A 26 -7.99 6.58 -0.90
C GLY A 26 -6.59 7.21 -0.92
N GLY A 27 -5.67 6.77 -1.79
CA GLY A 27 -4.25 7.14 -1.74
C GLY A 27 -3.38 6.11 -1.02
N LEU A 28 -3.98 5.05 -0.47
CA LEU A 28 -3.27 3.92 0.10
C LEU A 28 -2.80 2.96 -0.99
N VAL A 29 -1.52 2.60 -0.91
CA VAL A 29 -0.83 1.72 -1.86
C VAL A 29 0.02 0.74 -1.09
N LEU A 30 -0.12 -0.55 -1.40
CA LEU A 30 0.80 -1.59 -0.95
C LEU A 30 1.97 -1.67 -1.95
N LEU A 31 3.19 -1.46 -1.46
CA LEU A 31 4.41 -1.74 -2.22
C LEU A 31 4.90 -3.14 -1.87
N VAL A 32 5.07 -3.99 -2.87
CA VAL A 32 5.75 -5.28 -2.79
C VAL A 32 7.12 -5.11 -3.47
N ASP A 33 8.20 -5.45 -2.78
CA ASP A 33 9.55 -5.39 -3.35
C ASP A 33 9.98 -6.72 -4.01
N GLY A 34 11.17 -6.73 -4.61
CA GLY A 34 11.75 -7.92 -5.26
C GLY A 34 11.95 -9.13 -4.35
N THR A 35 11.94 -8.92 -3.02
CA THR A 35 12.04 -10.00 -2.03
C THR A 35 10.67 -10.50 -1.55
N GLY A 36 9.59 -9.87 -2.01
CA GLY A 36 8.22 -10.12 -1.55
C GLY A 36 7.88 -9.42 -0.23
N ALA A 37 8.78 -8.59 0.30
CA ALA A 37 8.49 -7.77 1.47
C ALA A 37 7.51 -6.67 1.09
N LYS A 38 6.67 -6.31 2.06
CA LYS A 38 5.45 -5.54 1.84
C LYS A 38 5.40 -4.36 2.79
N ARG A 39 5.14 -3.17 2.25
CA ARG A 39 4.97 -1.94 3.04
C ARG A 39 3.86 -1.05 2.50
N TRP A 40 3.20 -0.34 3.40
CA TRP A 40 2.15 0.61 3.07
C TRP A 40 2.72 1.99 2.77
N LEU A 41 2.20 2.60 1.70
CA LEU A 41 2.47 3.98 1.30
C LEU A 41 1.14 4.74 1.24
N PHE A 42 1.14 5.96 1.77
CA PHE A 42 0.05 6.90 1.62
C PHE A 42 0.47 8.05 0.71
N ILE A 43 -0.21 8.17 -0.42
CA ILE A 43 0.02 9.19 -1.44
C ILE A 43 -1.13 10.18 -1.38
N TYR A 44 -0.81 11.43 -1.04
CA TYR A 44 -1.78 12.51 -0.87
C TYR A 44 -1.33 13.76 -1.61
N ARG A 45 -2.24 14.73 -1.75
CA ARG A 45 -1.90 16.05 -2.31
C ARG A 45 -1.75 17.04 -1.16
N TRP A 46 -0.63 17.72 -1.11
CA TRP A 46 -0.37 18.76 -0.12
C TRP A 46 0.43 19.89 -0.76
N GLN A 47 -0.07 21.12 -0.67
CA GLN A 47 0.57 22.32 -1.22
C GLN A 47 1.00 22.16 -2.70
N GLY A 48 0.11 21.62 -3.53
CA GLY A 48 0.37 21.38 -4.96
C GLY A 48 1.30 20.19 -5.26
N ARG A 49 1.93 19.60 -4.25
CA ARG A 49 2.82 18.43 -4.37
C ARG A 49 2.07 17.13 -4.11
N ARG A 50 2.69 16.02 -4.50
CA ARG A 50 2.21 14.64 -4.23
C ARG A 50 3.23 13.88 -3.37
N PRO A 51 3.38 14.22 -2.08
CA PRO A 51 4.26 13.48 -1.18
C PRO A 51 3.79 12.03 -0.99
N GLU A 52 4.76 11.16 -0.71
CA GLU A 52 4.54 9.77 -0.30
C GLU A 52 4.96 9.62 1.16
N MET A 53 4.09 9.03 1.99
CA MET A 53 4.36 8.74 3.39
C MET A 53 4.37 7.22 3.61
N GLY A 54 5.43 6.68 4.21
CA GLY A 54 5.47 5.28 4.63
C GLY A 54 4.64 5.08 5.89
N LEU A 55 3.74 4.09 5.88
CA LEU A 55 2.93 3.70 7.05
C LEU A 55 3.45 2.43 7.76
N GLY A 56 4.51 1.81 7.23
CA GLY A 56 5.16 0.64 7.83
C GLY A 56 4.95 -0.66 7.07
N SER A 57 5.58 -1.72 7.57
CA SER A 57 5.54 -3.07 7.01
C SER A 57 4.18 -3.73 7.26
N THR A 58 3.75 -4.65 6.38
CA THR A 58 2.58 -5.49 6.67
C THR A 58 2.87 -6.58 7.70
N ARG A 59 4.14 -6.87 7.98
CA ARG A 59 4.50 -7.78 9.07
C ARG A 59 4.38 -7.01 10.37
N SER A 60 3.51 -7.48 11.26
CA SER A 60 3.68 -7.25 12.68
C SER A 60 5.05 -7.83 13.05
N SER A 61 5.96 -6.99 13.54
CA SER A 61 7.01 -7.50 14.40
C SER A 61 6.28 -8.07 15.61
N ALA A 62 6.36 -9.39 15.79
CA ALA A 62 5.92 -10.02 17.03
C ALA A 62 6.60 -9.29 18.19
N GLN A 63 5.80 -8.84 19.13
CA GLN A 63 6.23 -8.37 20.43
C GLN A 63 6.07 -9.53 21.42
#